data_AF-A0A4Z1L0C0-F1
#
_entry.id   AF-A0A4Z1L0C0-F1
#
_cell.length_a   1.000
_cell.length_b   1.000
_cell.length_c   1.000
_cell.angle_alpha   90.00
_cell.angle_beta   90.00
_cell.angle_gamma   90.00
#
_symmetry.space_group_name_H-M   'P 1'
#
loop_
_entity.id
_entity.type
_entity.pdbx_description
1 polymer ?
#
loop_
_entity_poly.entity_id
_entity_poly.type
_entity_poly.pdbx_seq_one_letter_code
_entity_poly.pdbx_strand_id
1 'polypeptide(L)'
;MPTLSLISICIIIVAVIFTITCIVFYINREDVSSFLCYHGNQFRLRHITPRSQVTSVLPITQTVKTIEKIDTHHHMIPPVYLDHIKENFKESSDLIFPTWSPQISLDFMARNCISTSILSFAHTAIDDSSLCQDINIFAHNLCLQYPTKFGFFATIPTITIASIPEVLASIKFCYERLNPDGFTLLTSYDGKYLGHEIFQPVWEELNRISAVVFIHPIANSLSPQLLAHSSLIPPIVDFTHEMTRTACSLIYSNTLSSFPKLKIILSHAGGALPYVSASVAKLTFDASLSVKTPEQFMREARSFYTDLAASSYSGPMEYIEKWLGPRRTTYGSDFPFPIESTMVEESNFLDGWINKNGDEGKAVLRKTALELFPRLKAQIEQAQVVEEKSRIENLNASSGESDVAFTNAV
;
A
#
# COMPACT_ATOMS: atom_id res chain seq x y z
N MET A 1 46.33 46.06 13.07
CA MET A 1 44.94 45.64 12.80
C MET A 1 44.94 44.88 11.49
N PRO A 2 44.58 43.58 11.44
CA PRO A 2 44.39 42.90 10.18
C PRO A 2 42.95 43.14 9.73
N THR A 3 42.80 43.68 8.53
CA THR A 3 41.52 43.86 7.85
C THR A 3 41.01 42.49 7.42
N LEU A 4 39.95 42.00 8.08
CA LEU A 4 39.17 40.89 7.52
C LEU A 4 38.63 41.31 6.15
N SER A 5 38.88 40.49 5.14
CA SER A 5 38.35 40.73 3.80
C SER A 5 36.83 40.77 3.83
N LEU A 6 36.20 41.62 3.00
CA LEU A 6 34.74 41.72 2.87
C LEU A 6 34.07 40.35 2.64
N ILE A 7 34.79 39.40 2.04
CA ILE A 7 34.31 38.04 1.76
C ILE A 7 34.08 37.25 3.05
N SER A 8 34.95 37.39 4.05
CA SER A 8 34.82 36.71 5.34
C SER A 8 33.65 37.27 6.16
N ILE A 9 33.36 38.57 6.04
CA ILE A 9 32.20 39.22 6.68
C ILE A 9 30.89 38.79 6.00
N CYS A 10 30.87 38.69 4.66
CA CYS A 10 29.71 38.19 3.93
C CYS A 10 29.38 36.72 4.26
N ILE A 11 30.39 35.85 4.41
CA ILE A 11 30.15 34.43 4.75
C ILE A 11 29.55 34.29 6.16
N ILE A 12 30.03 35.09 7.12
CA ILE A 12 29.50 35.06 8.50
C ILE A 12 28.07 35.63 8.55
N ILE A 13 27.78 36.70 7.79
CA ILE A 13 26.43 37.28 7.71
C ILE A 13 25.44 36.32 7.02
N VAL A 14 25.86 35.64 5.95
CA VAL A 14 25.01 34.62 5.29
C VAL A 14 24.76 33.44 6.21
N ALA A 15 25.77 32.95 6.95
CA ALA A 15 25.58 31.85 7.91
C ALA A 15 24.65 32.23 9.07
N VAL A 16 24.75 33.47 9.60
CA VAL A 16 23.89 33.96 10.68
C VAL A 16 22.45 34.18 10.19
N ILE A 17 22.25 34.71 8.98
CA ILE A 17 20.92 34.89 8.39
C ILE A 17 20.28 33.53 8.06
N PHE A 18 21.05 32.56 7.57
CA PHE A 18 20.56 31.21 7.29
C PHE A 18 20.11 30.50 8.58
N THR A 19 20.89 30.63 9.64
CA THR A 19 20.57 30.04 10.95
C THR A 19 19.34 30.69 11.59
N ILE A 20 19.18 32.01 11.48
CA ILE A 20 17.99 32.73 11.99
C ILE A 20 16.74 32.42 11.16
N THR A 21 16.86 32.24 9.84
CA THR A 21 15.73 31.91 8.95
C THR A 21 15.21 30.48 9.20
N CYS A 22 16.10 29.52 9.46
CA CYS A 22 15.70 28.16 9.83
C CYS A 22 15.01 28.10 11.21
N ILE A 23 15.43 28.93 12.18
CA ILE A 23 14.83 28.99 13.51
C ILE A 23 13.42 29.60 13.48
N VAL A 24 13.16 30.58 12.58
CA VAL A 24 11.82 31.19 12.43
C VAL A 24 10.83 30.24 11.73
N PHE A 25 11.29 29.36 10.83
CA PHE A 25 10.43 28.33 10.23
C PHE A 25 10.04 27.19 11.18
N TYR A 26 10.72 27.04 12.34
CA TYR A 26 10.43 25.98 13.31
C TYR A 26 9.40 26.40 14.38
N ILE A 27 9.00 27.67 14.43
CA ILE A 27 8.07 28.20 15.43
C ILE A 27 6.88 28.87 14.73
N ASN A 28 5.96 28.06 14.23
CA ASN A 28 4.52 28.20 14.49
C ASN A 28 3.76 27.13 13.71
N ARG A 29 3.28 26.13 14.47
CA ARG A 29 2.16 25.30 14.06
C ARG A 29 0.97 26.22 13.80
N GLU A 30 0.42 26.17 12.61
CA GLU A 30 -0.97 25.81 12.29
C GLU A 30 -1.23 26.13 10.81
N ASP A 31 -1.62 25.08 10.08
CA ASP A 31 -2.53 25.14 8.93
C ASP A 31 -2.18 26.11 7.77
N VAL A 32 -1.39 25.68 6.76
CA VAL A 32 -1.53 26.28 5.41
C VAL A 32 -1.02 25.41 4.26
N SER A 33 -1.95 25.07 3.38
CA SER A 33 -1.79 24.54 2.03
C SER A 33 -1.14 25.57 1.08
N SER A 34 0.20 25.59 1.01
CA SER A 34 0.96 26.40 0.05
C SER A 34 2.01 25.52 -0.63
N PHE A 35 2.16 25.63 -1.95
CA PHE A 35 3.29 25.01 -2.66
C PHE A 35 4.11 26.05 -3.43
N LEU A 36 5.43 25.81 -3.48
CA LEU A 36 6.40 26.62 -4.19
C LEU A 36 6.31 26.34 -5.69
N CYS A 37 6.01 27.37 -6.49
CA CYS A 37 6.10 27.26 -7.95
C CYS A 37 7.35 28.02 -8.44
N TYR A 38 8.17 27.34 -9.23
CA TYR A 38 9.38 27.90 -9.82
C TYR A 38 9.04 28.59 -11.14
N HIS A 39 9.32 29.90 -11.23
CA HIS A 39 9.10 30.67 -12.46
C HIS A 39 10.21 31.70 -12.65
N GLY A 40 10.96 31.60 -13.76
CA GLY A 40 11.92 32.63 -14.19
C GLY A 40 12.98 33.01 -13.13
N ASN A 41 13.73 32.02 -12.64
CA ASN A 41 14.83 32.19 -11.66
C ASN A 41 14.43 32.72 -10.26
N GLN A 42 13.15 32.75 -9.90
CA GLN A 42 12.70 33.03 -8.54
C GLN A 42 11.57 32.09 -8.09
N PHE A 43 11.57 31.76 -6.81
CA PHE A 43 10.44 31.10 -6.16
C PHE A 43 9.38 32.14 -5.81
N ARG A 44 8.13 31.92 -6.23
CA ARG A 44 7.00 32.77 -5.82
C ARG A 44 6.00 31.94 -5.02
N LEU A 45 5.62 32.42 -3.84
CA LEU A 45 4.46 31.91 -3.12
C LEU A 45 3.20 32.26 -3.92
N ARG A 46 2.39 31.25 -4.24
CA ARG A 46 1.02 31.46 -4.70
C ARG A 46 0.06 31.06 -3.59
N HIS A 47 -0.73 32.03 -3.13
CA HIS A 47 -1.87 31.76 -2.27
C HIS A 47 -3.03 31.27 -3.14
N ILE A 48 -3.51 30.04 -2.89
CA ILE A 48 -4.82 29.62 -3.36
C ILE A 48 -5.80 30.07 -2.28
N THR A 49 -6.64 31.07 -2.59
CA THR A 49 -7.80 31.37 -1.77
C THR A 49 -8.73 30.15 -1.83
N PRO A 50 -9.09 29.50 -0.71
CA PRO A 50 -10.08 28.43 -0.73
C PRO A 50 -11.37 29.00 -1.34
N ARG A 51 -11.82 28.46 -2.46
CA ARG A 51 -13.16 28.72 -2.94
C ARG A 51 -14.08 28.13 -1.88
N SER A 52 -14.79 29.01 -1.17
CA SER A 52 -15.73 28.70 -0.10
C SER A 52 -16.36 27.32 -0.27
N GLN A 53 -16.07 26.41 0.66
CA GLN A 53 -16.84 25.18 0.81
C GLN A 53 -18.27 25.62 1.10
N VAL A 54 -19.14 25.53 0.09
CA VAL A 54 -20.58 25.61 0.29
C VAL A 54 -20.93 24.35 1.05
N THR A 55 -21.09 24.47 2.36
CA THR A 55 -21.74 23.46 3.20
C THR A 55 -23.21 23.36 2.81
N SER A 56 -23.50 22.63 1.74
CA SER A 56 -24.83 22.07 1.52
C SER A 56 -24.87 20.72 2.23
N VAL A 57 -25.30 20.72 3.49
CA VAL A 57 -25.71 19.48 4.16
C VAL A 57 -27.02 19.05 3.49
N LEU A 58 -26.93 18.18 2.49
CA LEU A 58 -28.11 17.49 1.96
C LEU A 58 -28.53 16.43 2.99
N PRO A 59 -29.82 16.34 3.34
CA PRO A 59 -30.30 15.29 4.23
C PRO A 59 -30.16 13.94 3.53
N ILE A 60 -29.29 13.07 4.05
CA ILE A 60 -29.10 11.71 3.55
C ILE A 60 -30.34 10.90 3.92
N THR A 61 -31.29 10.86 2.99
CA THR A 61 -32.28 9.78 2.89
C THR A 61 -32.08 9.10 1.55
N GLN A 62 -30.90 8.51 1.38
CA GLN A 62 -30.66 7.52 0.34
C GLN A 62 -30.32 6.21 1.03
N THR A 63 -31.08 5.17 0.69
CA THR A 63 -30.78 3.79 1.01
C THR A 63 -29.40 3.46 0.44
N VAL A 64 -28.37 3.50 1.29
CA VAL A 64 -26.97 3.22 0.95
C VAL A 64 -26.89 1.75 0.54
N LYS A 65 -26.76 1.47 -0.77
CA LYS A 65 -26.23 0.19 -1.26
C LYS A 65 -24.71 0.35 -1.34
N THR A 66 -23.95 0.01 -0.30
CA THR A 66 -23.47 -1.34 0.12
C THR A 66 -22.49 -2.01 -0.85
N ILE A 67 -21.67 -1.25 -1.57
CA ILE A 67 -20.51 -1.83 -2.25
C ILE A 67 -19.32 -1.73 -1.31
N GLU A 68 -19.03 -2.83 -0.61
CA GLU A 68 -17.91 -2.90 0.34
C GLU A 68 -16.62 -3.35 -0.34
N LYS A 69 -15.60 -2.49 -0.30
CA LYS A 69 -14.26 -2.78 -0.85
C LYS A 69 -13.33 -3.31 0.25
N ILE A 70 -12.37 -4.15 -0.13
CA ILE A 70 -11.20 -4.48 0.68
C ILE A 70 -9.99 -3.89 -0.03
N ASP A 71 -9.35 -2.94 0.63
CA ASP A 71 -8.18 -2.24 0.12
C ASP A 71 -6.91 -3.01 0.47
N THR A 72 -6.27 -3.63 -0.53
CA THR A 72 -5.06 -4.42 -0.36
C THR A 72 -3.78 -3.60 -0.55
N HIS A 73 -3.89 -2.30 -0.81
CA HIS A 73 -2.76 -1.39 -0.97
C HIS A 73 -3.03 -0.15 -0.14
N HIS A 74 -2.86 -0.29 1.17
CA HIS A 74 -3.07 0.79 2.14
C HIS A 74 -1.86 0.89 3.04
N HIS A 75 -1.20 2.02 3.03
CA HIS A 75 -0.01 2.23 3.85
C HIS A 75 -0.36 2.73 5.24
N MET A 76 0.47 2.34 6.20
CA MET A 76 0.54 2.96 7.51
C MET A 76 1.86 3.73 7.67
N ILE A 77 1.83 4.75 8.52
CA ILE A 77 3.03 5.51 8.91
C ILE A 77 3.12 5.47 10.44
N PRO A 78 3.66 4.37 11.00
CA PRO A 78 3.63 4.13 12.44
C PRO A 78 4.39 5.20 13.22
N PRO A 79 3.87 5.68 14.37
CA PRO A 79 4.60 6.61 15.23
C PRO A 79 5.98 6.10 15.63
N VAL A 80 6.11 4.79 15.89
CA VAL A 80 7.41 4.16 16.23
C VAL A 80 8.47 4.36 15.14
N TYR A 81 8.07 4.34 13.86
CA TYR A 81 8.99 4.63 12.76
C TYR A 81 9.30 6.13 12.68
N LEU A 82 8.30 6.99 12.87
CA LEU A 82 8.50 8.44 12.88
C LEU A 82 9.41 8.91 14.02
N ASP A 83 9.39 8.23 15.16
CA ASP A 83 10.28 8.53 16.28
C ASP A 83 11.70 8.00 15.99
N HIS A 84 11.82 6.81 15.41
CA HIS A 84 13.11 6.26 14.97
C HIS A 84 13.84 7.20 13.98
N ILE A 85 13.16 7.74 12.97
CA ILE A 85 13.81 8.67 12.01
C ILE A 85 14.19 10.01 12.64
N LYS A 86 13.44 10.51 13.64
CA LYS A 86 13.79 11.73 14.37
C LYS A 86 15.04 11.53 15.23
N GLU A 87 15.20 10.35 15.80
CA GLU A 87 16.36 10.01 16.62
C GLU A 87 17.60 9.73 15.75
N ASN A 88 17.39 9.18 14.54
CA ASN A 88 18.44 8.78 13.60
C ASN A 88 18.51 9.69 12.37
N PHE A 89 18.51 11.01 12.57
CA PHE A 89 18.48 12.08 11.54
C PHE A 89 19.42 11.93 10.32
N LYS A 90 20.43 11.05 10.37
CA LYS A 90 21.33 10.74 9.24
C LYS A 90 20.75 9.75 8.22
N GLU A 91 19.66 9.06 8.57
CA GLU A 91 18.95 8.11 7.71
C GLU A 91 17.68 8.70 7.09
N SER A 92 17.43 10.00 7.26
CA SER A 92 16.23 10.65 6.75
C SER A 92 16.21 10.58 5.22
N SER A 93 15.32 9.76 4.66
CA SER A 93 14.93 9.86 3.27
C SER A 93 14.38 11.26 3.00
N ASP A 94 14.65 11.83 1.82
CA ASP A 94 14.01 13.07 1.33
C ASP A 94 12.47 12.96 1.18
N LEU A 95 11.86 11.85 1.61
CA LEU A 95 10.43 11.60 1.60
C LEU A 95 9.73 12.41 2.69
N ILE A 96 8.90 13.34 2.26
CA ILE A 96 7.91 13.98 3.13
C ILE A 96 6.76 13.00 3.31
N PHE A 97 6.65 12.44 4.51
CA PHE A 97 5.53 11.59 4.86
C PHE A 97 4.24 12.42 5.03
N PRO A 98 3.12 12.03 4.39
CA PRO A 98 1.83 12.64 4.69
C PRO A 98 1.42 12.35 6.13
N THR A 99 0.56 13.20 6.70
CA THR A 99 0.01 12.96 8.03
C THR A 99 -0.84 11.69 8.02
N TRP A 100 -0.63 10.82 9.01
CA TRP A 100 -1.37 9.58 9.14
C TRP A 100 -1.66 9.26 10.60
N SER A 101 -2.82 8.66 10.83
CA SER A 101 -3.20 8.01 12.09
C SER A 101 -4.23 6.93 11.78
N PRO A 102 -4.47 5.97 12.69
CA PRO A 102 -5.53 4.98 12.51
C PRO A 102 -6.90 5.63 12.26
N GLN A 103 -7.21 6.75 12.94
CA GLN A 103 -8.46 7.47 12.75
C GLN A 103 -8.56 8.10 11.35
N ILE A 104 -7.47 8.68 10.85
CA ILE A 104 -7.41 9.25 9.50
C ILE A 104 -7.69 8.16 8.44
N SER A 105 -7.12 6.96 8.60
CA SER A 105 -7.44 5.80 7.74
C SER A 105 -8.91 5.41 7.85
N LEU A 106 -9.47 5.30 9.06
CA LEU A 106 -10.89 4.96 9.26
C LEU A 106 -11.83 5.99 8.62
N ASP A 107 -11.53 7.28 8.73
CA ASP A 107 -12.32 8.37 8.14
C ASP A 107 -12.24 8.36 6.62
N PHE A 108 -11.06 8.08 6.05
CA PHE A 108 -10.89 7.85 4.62
C PHE A 108 -11.70 6.63 4.16
N MET A 109 -11.59 5.51 4.87
CA MET A 109 -12.32 4.28 4.54
C MET A 109 -13.83 4.50 4.53
N ALA A 110 -14.38 5.17 5.54
CA ALA A 110 -15.80 5.47 5.65
C ALA A 110 -16.31 6.34 4.49
N ARG A 111 -15.53 7.36 4.09
CA ARG A 111 -15.89 8.25 2.97
C ARG A 111 -15.81 7.57 1.59
N ASN A 112 -14.99 6.52 1.48
CA ASN A 112 -14.68 5.85 0.20
C ASN A 112 -15.28 4.44 0.06
N CYS A 113 -16.23 4.07 0.93
CA CYS A 113 -16.88 2.76 0.94
C CYS A 113 -15.90 1.57 1.07
N ILE A 114 -14.82 1.76 1.81
CA ILE A 114 -13.83 0.73 2.13
C ILE A 114 -14.21 0.12 3.46
N SER A 115 -14.46 -1.19 3.46
CA SER A 115 -14.87 -1.93 4.66
C SER A 115 -13.67 -2.37 5.50
N THR A 116 -12.58 -2.73 4.84
CA THR A 116 -11.35 -3.23 5.44
C THR A 116 -10.16 -2.75 4.61
N SER A 117 -9.07 -2.37 5.29
CA SER A 117 -7.77 -2.10 4.67
C SER A 117 -6.72 -3.07 5.19
N ILE A 118 -5.89 -3.62 4.30
CA ILE A 118 -4.72 -4.41 4.66
C ILE A 118 -3.54 -3.45 4.74
N LEU A 119 -3.15 -3.12 5.96
CA LEU A 119 -2.08 -2.16 6.25
C LEU A 119 -0.73 -2.73 5.83
N SER A 120 0.13 -1.87 5.28
CA SER A 120 1.53 -2.21 5.01
C SER A 120 2.45 -1.05 5.37
N PHE A 121 3.66 -1.38 5.81
CA PHE A 121 4.78 -0.44 5.77
C PHE A 121 5.70 -0.87 4.64
N ALA A 122 5.78 -0.04 3.60
CA ALA A 122 6.44 -0.37 2.34
C ALA A 122 7.29 0.78 1.77
N HIS A 123 7.63 1.76 2.61
CA HIS A 123 8.25 3.03 2.20
C HIS A 123 9.75 2.92 1.93
N THR A 124 10.42 2.07 2.69
CA THR A 124 11.87 1.87 2.66
C THR A 124 12.23 0.49 3.18
N ALA A 125 13.43 0.03 2.83
CA ALA A 125 14.05 -1.10 3.48
C ALA A 125 14.47 -0.68 4.91
N ILE A 126 14.33 -1.59 5.88
CA ILE A 126 14.70 -1.36 7.28
C ILE A 126 15.72 -2.44 7.67
N ASP A 127 16.92 -2.02 8.04
CA ASP A 127 17.96 -2.95 8.48
C ASP A 127 17.73 -3.44 9.92
N ASP A 128 17.18 -2.59 10.78
CA ASP A 128 16.91 -2.90 12.19
C ASP A 128 15.70 -3.85 12.34
N SER A 129 15.95 -5.10 12.72
CA SER A 129 14.89 -6.08 12.93
C SER A 129 13.99 -5.78 14.12
N SER A 130 14.50 -5.09 15.14
CA SER A 130 13.70 -4.69 16.30
C SER A 130 12.67 -3.62 15.90
N LEU A 131 13.06 -2.68 15.02
CA LEU A 131 12.14 -1.71 14.46
C LEU A 131 11.06 -2.38 13.58
N CYS A 132 11.44 -3.35 12.73
CA CYS A 132 10.47 -4.15 11.97
C CYS A 132 9.48 -4.86 12.91
N GLN A 133 9.98 -5.46 13.99
CA GLN A 133 9.14 -6.12 14.99
C GLN A 133 8.16 -5.14 15.66
N ASP A 134 8.60 -3.95 16.05
CA ASP A 134 7.75 -2.95 16.69
C ASP A 134 6.67 -2.42 15.72
N ILE A 135 7.02 -2.19 14.45
CA ILE A 135 6.07 -1.84 13.38
C ILE A 135 5.00 -2.94 13.23
N ASN A 136 5.41 -4.21 13.24
CA ASN A 136 4.48 -5.33 13.10
C ASN A 136 3.59 -5.50 14.34
N ILE A 137 4.12 -5.29 15.55
CA ILE A 137 3.34 -5.31 16.79
C ILE A 137 2.31 -4.16 16.78
N PHE A 138 2.71 -2.97 16.31
CA PHE A 138 1.80 -1.85 16.16
C PHE A 138 0.64 -2.20 15.21
N ALA A 139 0.91 -2.74 14.02
CA ALA A 139 -0.12 -3.16 13.08
C ALA A 139 -1.02 -4.27 13.64
N HIS A 140 -0.43 -5.26 14.33
CA HIS A 140 -1.17 -6.32 15.00
C HIS A 140 -2.15 -5.76 16.04
N ASN A 141 -1.70 -4.81 16.87
CA ASN A 141 -2.57 -4.17 17.87
C ASN A 141 -3.72 -3.40 17.24
N LEU A 142 -3.53 -2.76 16.08
CA LEU A 142 -4.62 -2.14 15.33
C LEU A 142 -5.63 -3.18 14.84
N CYS A 143 -5.18 -4.36 14.41
CA CYS A 143 -6.06 -5.45 14.02
C CYS A 143 -6.83 -6.02 15.23
N LEU A 144 -6.24 -6.06 16.42
CA LEU A 144 -6.96 -6.44 17.65
C LEU A 144 -8.02 -5.41 18.04
N GLN A 145 -7.68 -4.12 17.90
CA GLN A 145 -8.58 -3.02 18.24
C GLN A 145 -9.73 -2.87 17.23
N TYR A 146 -9.47 -3.13 15.95
CA TYR A 146 -10.44 -3.00 14.86
C TYR A 146 -10.48 -4.25 13.95
N PRO A 147 -10.96 -5.40 14.46
CA PRO A 147 -10.80 -6.71 13.83
C PRO A 147 -11.46 -6.89 12.47
N THR A 148 -12.44 -6.05 12.12
CA THR A 148 -13.08 -6.07 10.79
C THR A 148 -12.62 -4.93 9.89
N LYS A 149 -11.83 -3.98 10.41
CA LYS A 149 -11.38 -2.79 9.67
C LYS A 149 -9.94 -2.92 9.20
N PHE A 150 -9.09 -3.60 9.96
CA PHE A 150 -7.69 -3.76 9.60
C PHE A 150 -7.25 -5.21 9.51
N GLY A 151 -6.54 -5.51 8.42
CA GLY A 151 -5.56 -6.57 8.32
C GLY A 151 -4.17 -5.97 8.14
N PHE A 152 -3.14 -6.78 8.00
CA PHE A 152 -1.81 -6.25 7.68
C PHE A 152 -0.87 -7.25 7.00
N PHE A 153 0.02 -6.69 6.17
CA PHE A 153 1.22 -7.35 5.68
C PHE A 153 2.38 -7.03 6.63
N ALA A 154 3.03 -8.06 7.17
CA ALA A 154 4.18 -7.88 8.04
C ALA A 154 5.40 -7.39 7.25
N THR A 155 6.07 -6.38 7.79
CA THR A 155 7.36 -5.88 7.30
C THR A 155 8.48 -6.79 7.80
N ILE A 156 9.45 -7.08 6.95
CA ILE A 156 10.64 -7.86 7.31
C ILE A 156 11.90 -7.03 7.13
N PRO A 157 13.01 -7.38 7.82
CA PRO A 157 14.27 -6.68 7.66
C PRO A 157 14.80 -6.72 6.22
N THR A 158 15.64 -5.76 5.87
CA THR A 158 16.40 -5.75 4.62
C THR A 158 17.05 -7.09 4.38
N ILE A 159 16.83 -7.65 3.19
CA ILE A 159 17.36 -8.97 2.86
C ILE A 159 18.75 -8.83 2.22
N THR A 160 19.76 -9.25 2.95
CA THR A 160 21.14 -9.42 2.51
C THR A 160 21.61 -10.82 2.86
N ILE A 161 22.73 -11.27 2.30
CA ILE A 161 23.31 -12.56 2.68
C ILE A 161 23.59 -12.65 4.20
N ALA A 162 23.95 -11.54 4.83
CA ALA A 162 24.28 -11.49 6.25
C ALA A 162 23.02 -11.50 7.14
N SER A 163 21.91 -10.91 6.67
CA SER A 163 20.67 -10.80 7.45
C SER A 163 19.70 -11.98 7.25
N ILE A 164 19.98 -12.95 6.37
CA ILE A 164 19.09 -14.11 6.15
C ILE A 164 18.64 -14.78 7.46
N PRO A 165 19.52 -15.12 8.43
CA PRO A 165 19.07 -15.77 9.67
C PRO A 165 18.07 -14.93 10.47
N GLU A 166 18.27 -13.62 10.49
CA GLU A 166 17.43 -12.65 11.20
C GLU A 166 16.09 -12.44 10.47
N VAL A 167 16.11 -12.37 9.14
CA VAL A 167 14.90 -12.31 8.30
C VAL A 167 14.03 -13.55 8.53
N LEU A 168 14.62 -14.75 8.53
CA LEU A 168 13.88 -15.99 8.78
C LEU A 168 13.30 -16.05 10.20
N ALA A 169 14.06 -15.58 11.20
CA ALA A 169 13.57 -15.45 12.57
C ALA A 169 12.39 -14.46 12.67
N SER A 170 12.46 -13.34 11.96
CA SER A 170 11.40 -12.33 11.90
C SER A 170 10.13 -12.87 11.25
N ILE A 171 10.24 -13.59 10.12
CA ILE A 171 9.10 -14.24 9.45
C ILE A 171 8.42 -15.24 10.40
N LYS A 172 9.21 -16.08 11.07
CA LYS A 172 8.71 -17.05 12.04
C LYS A 172 8.00 -16.37 13.21
N PHE A 173 8.60 -15.33 13.79
CA PHE A 173 7.99 -14.56 14.87
C PHE A 173 6.65 -13.96 14.43
N CYS A 174 6.60 -13.29 13.28
CA CYS A 174 5.38 -12.68 12.77
C CYS A 174 4.30 -13.73 12.55
N TYR A 175 4.63 -14.84 11.89
CA TYR A 175 3.69 -15.92 11.62
C TYR A 175 3.15 -16.56 12.91
N GLU A 176 4.00 -16.90 13.87
CA GLU A 176 3.61 -17.63 15.08
C GLU A 176 2.97 -16.75 16.15
N ARG A 177 3.32 -15.45 16.21
CA ARG A 177 2.90 -14.55 17.29
C ARG A 177 1.88 -13.50 16.87
N LEU A 178 1.98 -13.01 15.64
CA LEU A 178 1.16 -11.89 15.16
C LEU A 178 0.13 -12.32 14.12
N ASN A 179 0.35 -13.47 13.47
CA ASN A 179 -0.53 -14.08 12.47
C ASN A 179 -1.01 -13.07 11.40
N PRO A 180 -0.07 -12.42 10.65
CA PRO A 180 -0.42 -11.42 9.65
C PRO A 180 -1.19 -12.03 8.47
N ASP A 181 -1.83 -11.18 7.66
CA ASP A 181 -2.50 -11.61 6.43
C ASP A 181 -1.52 -11.90 5.28
N GLY A 182 -0.28 -11.44 5.42
CA GLY A 182 0.83 -11.75 4.53
C GLY A 182 2.10 -11.00 4.91
N PHE A 183 3.01 -10.85 3.96
CA PHE A 183 4.29 -10.17 4.15
C PHE A 183 4.54 -9.16 3.02
N THR A 184 5.15 -8.03 3.36
CA THR A 184 5.59 -7.03 2.39
C THR A 184 7.02 -7.29 1.98
N LEU A 185 7.29 -7.34 0.67
CA LEU A 185 8.63 -7.28 0.10
C LEU A 185 8.76 -6.05 -0.78
N LEU A 186 9.99 -5.54 -0.90
CA LEU A 186 10.31 -4.49 -1.87
C LEU A 186 10.77 -5.10 -3.18
N THR A 187 10.65 -4.36 -4.29
CA THR A 187 11.07 -4.84 -5.62
C THR A 187 12.55 -5.24 -5.68
N SER A 188 13.41 -4.70 -4.83
CA SER A 188 14.81 -5.10 -4.75
C SER A 188 15.42 -4.79 -3.39
N TYR A 189 16.49 -5.51 -3.06
CA TYR A 189 17.36 -5.23 -1.92
C TYR A 189 18.81 -5.23 -2.41
N ASP A 190 19.58 -4.20 -2.05
CA ASP A 190 21.01 -4.09 -2.43
C ASP A 190 21.26 -4.33 -3.95
N GLY A 191 20.44 -3.67 -4.77
CA GLY A 191 20.50 -3.75 -6.23
C GLY A 191 20.07 -5.09 -6.85
N LYS A 192 19.59 -6.05 -6.05
CA LYS A 192 19.20 -7.39 -6.51
C LYS A 192 17.67 -7.51 -6.54
N TYR A 193 17.14 -7.84 -7.71
CA TYR A 193 15.72 -8.16 -7.86
C TYR A 193 15.39 -9.51 -7.23
N LEU A 194 14.13 -9.67 -6.82
CA LEU A 194 13.69 -10.78 -5.95
C LEU A 194 13.84 -12.20 -6.54
N GLY A 195 14.16 -12.35 -7.82
CA GLY A 195 14.55 -13.63 -8.42
C GLY A 195 16.01 -14.03 -8.19
N HIS A 196 16.83 -13.17 -7.57
CA HIS A 196 18.22 -13.50 -7.27
C HIS A 196 18.32 -14.65 -6.25
N GLU A 197 19.31 -15.53 -6.40
CA GLU A 197 19.45 -16.76 -5.61
C GLU A 197 19.55 -16.53 -4.09
N ILE A 198 20.10 -15.40 -3.66
CA ILE A 198 20.19 -15.02 -2.24
C ILE A 198 18.82 -14.96 -1.54
N PHE A 199 17.74 -14.75 -2.30
CA PHE A 199 16.39 -14.66 -1.76
C PHE A 199 15.70 -16.03 -1.64
N GLN A 200 16.30 -17.10 -2.19
CA GLN A 200 15.73 -18.45 -2.16
C GLN A 200 15.34 -18.93 -0.74
N PRO A 201 16.17 -18.76 0.31
CA PRO A 201 15.80 -19.18 1.66
C PRO A 201 14.56 -18.45 2.19
N VAL A 202 14.40 -17.17 1.84
CA VAL A 202 13.23 -16.37 2.24
C VAL A 202 11.98 -16.87 1.51
N TRP A 203 12.08 -17.14 0.21
CA TRP A 203 10.99 -17.71 -0.57
C TRP A 203 10.58 -19.10 -0.09
N GLU A 204 11.54 -19.94 0.30
CA GLU A 204 11.28 -21.26 0.87
C GLU A 204 10.46 -21.16 2.16
N GLU A 205 10.84 -20.27 3.08
CA GLU A 205 10.12 -20.09 4.34
C GLU A 205 8.72 -19.50 4.15
N LEU A 206 8.57 -18.49 3.29
CA LEU A 206 7.26 -17.92 2.95
C LEU A 206 6.36 -18.97 2.26
N ASN A 207 6.92 -19.82 1.42
CA ASN A 207 6.20 -20.91 0.77
C ASN A 207 5.78 -22.00 1.76
N ARG A 208 6.63 -22.31 2.76
CA ARG A 208 6.32 -23.28 3.83
C ARG A 208 5.02 -22.92 4.55
N ILE A 209 4.81 -21.63 4.82
CA ILE A 209 3.61 -21.10 5.47
C ILE A 209 2.50 -20.69 4.50
N SER A 210 2.67 -20.93 3.20
CA SER A 210 1.70 -20.55 2.14
C SER A 210 1.35 -19.05 2.17
N ALA A 211 2.36 -18.21 2.39
CA ALA A 211 2.18 -16.78 2.58
C ALA A 211 1.55 -16.09 1.36
N VAL A 212 0.75 -15.06 1.64
CA VAL A 212 0.50 -13.99 0.68
C VAL A 212 1.66 -13.00 0.78
N VAL A 213 2.21 -12.59 -0.37
CA VAL A 213 3.32 -11.65 -0.44
C VAL A 213 2.90 -10.45 -1.27
N PHE A 214 2.87 -9.28 -0.65
CA PHE A 214 2.64 -8.00 -1.31
C PHE A 214 4.01 -7.41 -1.70
N ILE A 215 4.24 -7.23 -3.00
CA ILE A 215 5.48 -6.64 -3.50
C ILE A 215 5.21 -5.18 -3.82
N HIS A 216 5.89 -4.29 -3.12
CA HIS A 216 5.81 -2.85 -3.33
C HIS A 216 7.08 -2.31 -4.04
N PRO A 217 6.95 -1.37 -4.98
CA PRO A 217 8.11 -0.77 -5.62
C PRO A 217 8.94 0.10 -4.67
N ILE A 218 10.26 0.05 -4.85
CA ILE A 218 11.19 1.03 -4.30
C ILE A 218 12.01 1.62 -5.44
N ALA A 219 12.40 2.89 -5.32
CA ALA A 219 13.28 3.54 -6.28
C ALA A 219 14.64 2.84 -6.29
N ASN A 220 15.05 2.33 -7.44
CA ASN A 220 16.36 1.72 -7.57
C ASN A 220 17.41 2.80 -7.89
N SER A 221 18.48 2.84 -7.10
CA SER A 221 19.57 3.80 -7.22
C SER A 221 20.54 3.51 -8.36
N LEU A 222 20.37 2.38 -9.08
CA LEU A 222 21.31 1.90 -10.09
C LEU A 222 21.51 2.82 -11.30
N SER A 223 20.69 3.86 -11.48
CA SER A 223 20.99 4.93 -12.43
C SER A 223 20.33 6.23 -12.02
N PRO A 224 20.98 7.13 -11.27
CA PRO A 224 20.46 8.47 -11.05
C PRO A 224 20.28 9.16 -12.40
N GLN A 225 19.03 9.45 -12.75
CA GLN A 225 18.70 10.07 -14.03
C GLN A 225 18.73 11.60 -13.91
N LEU A 226 19.44 12.26 -14.81
CA LEU A 226 19.30 13.70 -15.01
C LEU A 226 18.02 13.96 -15.79
N LEU A 227 16.91 14.03 -15.07
CA LEU A 227 15.61 14.30 -15.66
C LEU A 227 15.50 15.76 -16.05
N ALA A 228 15.03 16.01 -17.28
CA ALA A 228 14.76 17.36 -17.75
C ALA A 228 13.64 18.05 -16.93
N HIS A 229 12.74 17.27 -16.33
CA HIS A 229 11.63 17.76 -15.54
C HIS A 229 11.63 17.12 -14.14
N SER A 230 11.65 17.95 -13.09
CA SER A 230 11.76 17.50 -11.69
C SER A 230 10.54 16.74 -11.17
N SER A 231 9.37 16.90 -11.81
CA SER A 231 8.17 16.15 -11.42
C SER A 231 8.19 14.66 -11.79
N LEU A 232 9.16 14.19 -12.58
CA LEU A 232 9.30 12.75 -12.88
C LEU A 232 10.00 12.02 -11.72
N ILE A 233 9.49 12.21 -10.51
CA ILE A 233 9.99 11.51 -9.33
C ILE A 233 9.70 10.00 -9.45
N PRO A 234 10.44 9.12 -8.73
CA PRO A 234 10.38 7.68 -8.96
C PRO A 234 8.97 7.05 -8.93
N PRO A 235 8.03 7.45 -8.04
CA PRO A 235 6.66 6.93 -8.05
C PRO A 235 5.88 7.13 -9.35
N ILE A 236 6.21 8.15 -10.16
CA ILE A 236 5.42 8.51 -11.35
C ILE A 236 5.68 7.56 -12.52
N VAL A 237 6.93 7.09 -12.68
CA VAL A 237 7.33 6.28 -13.84
C VAL A 237 8.16 5.08 -13.41
N ASP A 238 9.20 5.29 -12.61
CA ASP A 238 10.19 4.26 -12.32
C ASP A 238 9.60 3.09 -11.53
N PHE A 239 8.65 3.33 -10.62
CA PHE A 239 7.98 2.27 -9.84
C PHE A 239 7.32 1.21 -10.72
N THR A 240 6.67 1.64 -11.82
CA THR A 240 6.09 0.75 -12.83
C THR A 240 7.15 -0.15 -13.47
N HIS A 241 8.33 0.39 -13.74
CA HIS A 241 9.44 -0.37 -14.32
C HIS A 241 10.10 -1.30 -13.29
N GLU A 242 10.27 -0.87 -12.05
CA GLU A 242 10.82 -1.70 -10.97
C GLU A 242 9.95 -2.90 -10.68
N MET A 243 8.62 -2.71 -10.66
CA MET A 243 7.66 -3.80 -10.54
C MET A 243 7.80 -4.81 -11.68
N THR A 244 7.88 -4.30 -12.92
CA THR A 244 8.05 -5.12 -14.13
C THR A 244 9.34 -5.94 -14.10
N ARG A 245 10.45 -5.32 -13.67
CA ARG A 245 11.76 -5.98 -13.56
C ARG A 245 11.74 -7.09 -12.53
N THR A 246 11.17 -6.84 -11.34
CA THR A 246 11.11 -7.88 -10.32
C THR A 246 10.18 -9.04 -10.72
N ALA A 247 9.04 -8.76 -11.36
CA ALA A 247 8.17 -9.81 -11.84
C ALA A 247 8.85 -10.70 -12.90
N CYS A 248 9.53 -10.08 -13.88
CA CYS A 248 10.36 -10.83 -14.84
C CYS A 248 11.48 -11.62 -14.16
N SER A 249 12.13 -11.04 -13.16
CA SER A 249 13.18 -11.71 -12.38
C SER A 249 12.65 -12.98 -11.70
N LEU A 250 11.48 -12.92 -11.07
CA LEU A 250 10.83 -14.06 -10.41
C LEU A 250 10.44 -15.17 -11.39
N ILE A 251 9.97 -14.80 -12.59
CA ILE A 251 9.64 -15.77 -13.65
C ILE A 251 10.92 -16.46 -14.14
N TYR A 252 11.93 -15.69 -14.58
CA TYR A 252 13.14 -16.27 -15.18
C TYR A 252 14.00 -17.06 -14.20
N SER A 253 13.97 -16.73 -12.92
CA SER A 253 14.64 -17.49 -11.85
C SER A 253 13.91 -18.76 -11.43
N ASN A 254 12.75 -19.06 -12.03
CA ASN A 254 11.88 -20.18 -11.68
C ASN A 254 11.31 -20.13 -10.25
N THR A 255 11.43 -19.00 -9.53
CA THR A 255 10.91 -18.85 -8.16
C THR A 255 9.44 -19.24 -8.07
N LEU A 256 8.62 -18.81 -9.01
CA LEU A 256 7.17 -19.14 -9.03
C LEU A 256 6.91 -20.65 -9.17
N SER A 257 7.70 -21.33 -10.01
CA SER A 257 7.56 -22.77 -10.20
C SER A 257 8.15 -23.59 -9.04
N SER A 258 9.18 -23.08 -8.37
CA SER A 258 9.80 -23.72 -7.20
C SER A 258 8.94 -23.58 -5.93
N PHE A 259 8.15 -22.51 -5.85
CA PHE A 259 7.39 -22.13 -4.65
C PHE A 259 5.89 -21.93 -4.94
N PRO A 260 5.17 -23.00 -5.35
CA PRO A 260 3.82 -22.90 -5.87
C PRO A 260 2.73 -22.58 -4.83
N LYS A 261 3.05 -22.57 -3.53
CA LYS A 261 2.07 -22.23 -2.47
C LYS A 261 1.97 -20.73 -2.24
N LEU A 262 2.91 -19.95 -2.77
CA LEU A 262 2.92 -18.49 -2.64
C LEU A 262 1.78 -17.86 -3.42
N LYS A 263 1.18 -16.82 -2.84
CA LYS A 263 0.25 -15.93 -3.52
C LYS A 263 0.88 -14.55 -3.58
N ILE A 264 1.43 -14.17 -4.73
CA ILE A 264 2.16 -12.91 -4.87
C ILE A 264 1.27 -11.84 -5.50
N ILE A 265 1.08 -10.73 -4.79
CA ILE A 265 0.38 -9.54 -5.25
C ILE A 265 1.42 -8.52 -5.71
N LEU A 266 1.36 -8.13 -6.99
CA LEU A 266 2.18 -7.05 -7.55
C LEU A 266 1.40 -5.73 -7.47
N SER A 267 2.01 -4.68 -6.92
CA SER A 267 1.37 -3.36 -6.90
C SER A 267 1.13 -2.76 -8.29
N HIS A 268 0.19 -1.83 -8.37
CA HIS A 268 -0.07 -0.98 -9.53
C HIS A 268 -0.31 -1.78 -10.81
N ALA A 269 -1.27 -2.71 -10.76
CA ALA A 269 -1.63 -3.61 -11.86
C ALA A 269 -0.45 -4.45 -12.40
N GLY A 270 0.61 -4.67 -11.60
CA GLY A 270 1.81 -5.37 -12.03
C GLY A 270 2.79 -4.52 -12.84
N GLY A 271 2.67 -3.19 -12.76
CA GLY A 271 3.46 -2.26 -13.54
C GLY A 271 3.20 -2.39 -15.03
N ALA A 272 4.27 -2.48 -15.84
CA ALA A 272 4.18 -2.68 -17.28
C ALA A 272 4.21 -4.17 -17.68
N LEU A 273 4.29 -5.12 -16.74
CA LEU A 273 4.34 -6.56 -17.04
C LEU A 273 3.21 -7.00 -17.97
N PRO A 274 1.93 -6.63 -17.75
CA PRO A 274 0.85 -7.04 -18.64
C PRO A 274 1.16 -6.68 -20.10
N TYR A 275 1.64 -5.46 -20.32
CA TYR A 275 1.93 -4.91 -21.64
C TYR A 275 3.16 -5.54 -22.30
N VAL A 276 4.25 -5.73 -21.56
CA VAL A 276 5.54 -6.17 -22.15
C VAL A 276 5.73 -7.69 -22.16
N SER A 277 4.93 -8.45 -21.40
CA SER A 277 5.13 -9.87 -21.13
C SER A 277 5.35 -10.72 -22.39
N ALA A 278 4.51 -10.57 -23.41
CA ALA A 278 4.62 -11.33 -24.65
C ALA A 278 5.91 -11.04 -25.42
N SER A 279 6.29 -9.76 -25.53
CA SER A 279 7.52 -9.33 -26.20
C SER A 279 8.75 -9.79 -25.44
N VAL A 280 8.77 -9.62 -24.11
CA VAL A 280 9.87 -10.09 -23.25
C VAL A 280 10.06 -11.59 -23.38
N ALA A 281 8.98 -12.36 -23.34
CA ALA A 281 9.02 -13.81 -23.46
C ALA A 281 9.53 -14.26 -24.84
N LYS A 282 9.04 -13.65 -25.92
CA LYS A 282 9.42 -14.02 -27.29
C LYS A 282 10.86 -13.62 -27.62
N LEU A 283 11.23 -12.37 -27.31
CA LEU A 283 12.55 -11.82 -27.67
C LEU A 283 13.68 -12.52 -26.92
N THR A 284 13.48 -12.83 -25.63
CA THR A 284 14.51 -13.55 -24.86
C THR A 284 14.68 -15.00 -25.32
N PHE A 285 13.58 -15.68 -25.67
CA PHE A 285 13.63 -17.04 -26.19
C PHE A 285 14.29 -17.08 -27.58
N ASP A 286 13.88 -16.21 -28.51
CA ASP A 286 14.44 -16.16 -29.87
C ASP A 286 15.93 -15.80 -29.87
N ALA A 287 16.34 -14.90 -28.98
CA ALA A 287 17.74 -14.53 -28.80
C ALA A 287 18.56 -15.55 -27.99
N SER A 288 17.96 -16.68 -27.58
CA SER A 288 18.59 -17.70 -26.73
C SER A 288 19.14 -17.15 -25.40
N LEU A 289 18.54 -16.06 -24.90
CA LEU A 289 18.84 -15.47 -23.59
C LEU A 289 18.14 -16.23 -22.45
N SER A 290 17.11 -17.01 -22.77
CA SER A 290 16.43 -17.91 -21.83
C SER A 290 16.01 -19.19 -22.52
N VAL A 291 16.06 -20.31 -21.78
CA VAL A 291 15.51 -21.60 -22.21
C VAL A 291 14.01 -21.73 -21.91
N LYS A 292 13.43 -20.77 -21.17
CA LYS A 292 12.00 -20.77 -20.83
C LYS A 292 11.19 -20.39 -22.06
N THR A 293 10.22 -21.22 -22.45
CA THR A 293 9.39 -20.94 -23.63
C THR A 293 8.45 -19.76 -23.38
N PRO A 294 8.00 -19.07 -24.44
CA PRO A 294 7.01 -18.01 -24.28
C PRO A 294 5.74 -18.46 -23.55
N GLU A 295 5.27 -19.68 -23.77
CA GLU A 295 4.09 -20.23 -23.11
C GLU A 295 4.33 -20.47 -21.61
N GLN A 296 5.52 -20.95 -21.22
CA GLN A 296 5.90 -21.10 -19.81
C GLN A 296 5.94 -19.74 -19.12
N PHE A 297 6.62 -18.76 -19.72
CA PHE A 297 6.69 -17.40 -19.21
C PHE A 297 5.30 -16.80 -19.03
N MET A 298 4.43 -16.91 -20.04
CA MET A 298 3.09 -16.33 -19.98
C MET A 298 2.17 -17.02 -18.96
N ARG A 299 2.35 -18.32 -18.70
CA ARG A 299 1.62 -19.01 -17.62
C ARG A 299 2.03 -18.48 -16.25
N GLU A 300 3.33 -18.31 -16.03
CA GLU A 300 3.87 -17.77 -14.77
C GLU A 300 3.51 -16.28 -14.60
N ALA A 301 3.60 -15.47 -15.65
CA ALA A 301 3.20 -14.06 -15.63
C ALA A 301 1.72 -13.88 -15.25
N ARG A 302 0.83 -14.77 -15.70
CA ARG A 302 -0.59 -14.76 -15.32
C ARG A 302 -0.90 -15.47 -14.00
N SER A 303 0.12 -15.99 -13.30
CA SER A 303 -0.05 -16.63 -11.99
C SER A 303 0.04 -15.64 -10.81
N PHE A 304 0.48 -14.41 -11.07
CA PHE A 304 0.43 -13.32 -10.10
C PHE A 304 -1.00 -12.90 -9.77
N TYR A 305 -1.12 -12.19 -8.66
CA TYR A 305 -2.23 -11.30 -8.35
C TYR A 305 -1.75 -9.85 -8.53
N THR A 306 -2.65 -8.90 -8.68
CA THR A 306 -2.32 -7.47 -8.72
C THR A 306 -3.34 -6.66 -7.94
N ASP A 307 -2.90 -5.56 -7.30
CA ASP A 307 -3.85 -4.50 -6.95
C ASP A 307 -4.11 -3.57 -8.15
N LEU A 308 -5.04 -2.63 -7.99
CA LEU A 308 -5.41 -1.65 -9.01
C LEU A 308 -5.09 -0.20 -8.62
N ALA A 309 -4.21 0.00 -7.64
CA ALA A 309 -3.85 1.34 -7.20
C ALA A 309 -3.13 2.11 -8.33
N ALA A 310 -3.48 3.39 -8.54
CA ALA A 310 -2.98 4.23 -9.63
C ALA A 310 -3.24 3.66 -11.04
N SER A 311 -4.13 2.67 -11.18
CA SER A 311 -4.34 1.90 -12.42
C SER A 311 -5.81 1.79 -12.84
N SER A 312 -6.73 2.29 -12.02
CA SER A 312 -8.18 2.20 -12.24
C SER A 312 -8.66 3.28 -13.21
N TYR A 313 -8.23 3.18 -14.47
CA TYR A 313 -8.58 4.10 -15.56
C TYR A 313 -9.06 3.36 -16.81
N SER A 314 -9.75 4.10 -17.69
CA SER A 314 -10.15 3.60 -19.02
C SER A 314 -8.93 3.22 -19.85
N GLY A 315 -8.94 2.03 -20.44
CA GLY A 315 -7.78 1.45 -21.13
C GLY A 315 -7.04 0.43 -20.23
N PRO A 316 -6.24 0.86 -19.24
CA PRO A 316 -5.51 -0.06 -18.36
C PRO A 316 -6.42 -1.08 -17.67
N MET A 317 -7.58 -0.64 -17.15
CA MET A 317 -8.52 -1.53 -16.45
C MET A 317 -9.08 -2.63 -17.38
N GLU A 318 -9.48 -2.27 -18.60
CA GLU A 318 -9.98 -3.26 -19.57
C GLU A 318 -8.89 -4.23 -20.01
N TYR A 319 -7.66 -3.74 -20.09
CA TYR A 319 -6.51 -4.53 -20.50
C TYR A 319 -6.10 -5.54 -19.42
N ILE A 320 -5.93 -5.11 -18.17
CA ILE A 320 -5.51 -5.99 -17.07
C ILE A 320 -6.55 -7.08 -16.82
N GLU A 321 -7.84 -6.74 -16.83
CA GLU A 321 -8.92 -7.71 -16.64
C GLU A 321 -8.98 -8.74 -17.76
N LYS A 322 -8.77 -8.32 -19.01
CA LYS A 322 -8.67 -9.25 -20.13
C LYS A 322 -7.42 -10.13 -20.08
N TRP A 323 -6.31 -9.59 -19.57
CA TRP A 323 -5.02 -10.28 -19.53
C TRP A 323 -4.90 -11.26 -18.35
N LEU A 324 -5.37 -10.88 -17.16
CA LEU A 324 -5.22 -11.63 -15.92
C LEU A 324 -6.52 -12.30 -15.43
N GLY A 325 -7.66 -11.65 -15.68
CA GLY A 325 -8.99 -12.05 -15.21
C GLY A 325 -9.37 -11.47 -13.84
N PRO A 326 -10.68 -11.31 -13.57
CA PRO A 326 -11.22 -10.62 -12.38
C PRO A 326 -10.95 -11.30 -11.02
N ARG A 327 -10.44 -12.53 -11.04
CA ARG A 327 -10.14 -13.33 -9.83
C ARG A 327 -8.70 -13.23 -9.38
N ARG A 328 -7.93 -12.35 -10.02
CA ARG A 328 -6.52 -12.11 -9.73
C ARG A 328 -6.21 -10.63 -9.55
N THR A 329 -7.22 -9.79 -9.60
CA THR A 329 -7.15 -8.36 -9.32
C THR A 329 -7.83 -8.05 -7.98
N THR A 330 -7.27 -7.11 -7.23
CA THR A 330 -7.84 -6.58 -5.98
C THR A 330 -7.93 -5.05 -6.03
N TYR A 331 -8.85 -4.47 -5.27
CA TYR A 331 -8.86 -3.04 -5.04
C TYR A 331 -7.64 -2.62 -4.20
N GLY A 332 -7.04 -1.47 -4.56
CA GLY A 332 -5.95 -0.84 -3.83
C GLY A 332 -6.03 0.67 -3.99
N SER A 333 -5.79 1.44 -2.93
CA SER A 333 -5.89 2.91 -3.00
C SER A 333 -4.54 3.63 -2.99
N ASP A 334 -3.47 2.98 -2.50
CA ASP A 334 -2.15 3.58 -2.23
C ASP A 334 -2.20 4.72 -1.19
N PHE A 335 -3.26 4.75 -0.37
CA PHE A 335 -3.40 5.74 0.69
C PHE A 335 -2.25 5.61 1.69
N PRO A 336 -1.69 6.71 2.24
CA PRO A 336 -2.09 8.12 2.11
C PRO A 336 -1.29 8.93 1.08
N PHE A 337 -0.56 8.31 0.14
CA PHE A 337 0.38 9.06 -0.71
C PHE A 337 -0.27 9.88 -1.83
N PRO A 338 -1.16 9.31 -2.67
CA PRO A 338 -1.91 10.14 -3.60
C PRO A 338 -2.83 11.10 -2.85
N ILE A 339 -3.12 12.24 -3.46
CA ILE A 339 -4.16 13.13 -2.93
C ILE A 339 -5.52 12.43 -2.98
N GLU A 340 -6.34 12.63 -1.97
CA GLU A 340 -7.61 11.90 -1.84
C GLU A 340 -8.55 12.08 -3.03
N SER A 341 -8.58 13.27 -3.66
CA SER A 341 -9.40 13.48 -4.85
C SER A 341 -9.02 12.56 -6.02
N THR A 342 -7.73 12.21 -6.16
CA THR A 342 -7.26 11.27 -7.19
C THR A 342 -7.72 9.85 -6.87
N MET A 343 -7.59 9.41 -5.61
CA MET A 343 -8.07 8.09 -5.16
C MET A 343 -9.59 7.95 -5.33
N VAL A 344 -10.35 9.02 -5.03
CA VAL A 344 -11.81 9.06 -5.21
C VAL A 344 -12.19 8.94 -6.68
N GLU A 345 -11.48 9.62 -7.59
CA GLU A 345 -11.72 9.55 -9.03
C GLU A 345 -11.51 8.13 -9.56
N GLU A 346 -10.39 7.50 -9.20
CA GLU A 346 -10.07 6.11 -9.55
C GLU A 346 -11.10 5.12 -8.98
N SER A 347 -11.46 5.30 -7.71
CA SER A 347 -12.48 4.51 -7.01
C SER A 347 -13.84 4.60 -7.70
N ASN A 348 -14.26 5.81 -8.10
CA ASN A 348 -15.53 6.02 -8.82
C ASN A 348 -15.51 5.42 -10.22
N PHE A 349 -14.37 5.50 -10.92
CA PHE A 349 -14.22 4.82 -12.21
C PHE A 349 -14.38 3.31 -12.06
N LEU A 350 -13.70 2.72 -11.07
CA LEU A 350 -13.79 1.28 -10.78
C LEU A 350 -15.22 0.87 -10.44
N ASP A 351 -15.92 1.64 -9.59
CA ASP A 351 -17.31 1.36 -9.24
C ASP A 351 -18.22 1.37 -10.49
N GLY A 352 -18.02 2.33 -11.40
CA GLY A 352 -18.70 2.39 -12.68
C GLY A 352 -18.40 1.18 -13.57
N TRP A 353 -17.13 0.79 -13.68
CA TRP A 353 -16.70 -0.39 -14.42
C TRP A 353 -17.33 -1.67 -13.86
N ILE A 354 -17.41 -1.81 -12.54
CA ILE A 354 -17.98 -2.98 -11.88
C ILE A 354 -19.49 -3.06 -12.06
N ASN A 355 -20.19 -1.93 -11.93
CA ASN A 355 -21.63 -1.88 -12.17
C ASN A 355 -21.98 -2.34 -13.59
N LYS A 356 -21.09 -2.10 -14.57
CA LYS A 356 -21.23 -2.60 -15.94
C LYS A 356 -20.95 -4.09 -16.09
N ASN A 357 -20.03 -4.66 -15.30
CA ASN A 357 -19.54 -6.04 -15.44
C ASN A 357 -20.12 -7.04 -14.41
N GLY A 358 -20.99 -6.60 -13.50
CA GLY A 358 -21.74 -7.47 -12.60
C GLY A 358 -20.86 -8.26 -11.61
N ASP A 359 -21.10 -9.56 -11.47
CA ASP A 359 -20.44 -10.40 -10.46
C ASP A 359 -18.94 -10.61 -10.72
N GLU A 360 -18.50 -10.55 -11.97
CA GLU A 360 -17.07 -10.55 -12.31
C GLU A 360 -16.40 -9.30 -11.74
N GLY A 361 -17.01 -8.12 -11.93
CA GLY A 361 -16.50 -6.87 -11.35
C GLY A 361 -16.50 -6.87 -9.81
N LYS A 362 -17.51 -7.46 -9.17
CA LYS A 362 -17.54 -7.60 -7.70
C LYS A 362 -16.39 -8.47 -7.18
N ALA A 363 -15.84 -9.35 -8.01
CA ALA A 363 -14.71 -10.17 -7.57
C ALA A 363 -13.49 -9.30 -7.23
N VAL A 364 -13.26 -8.26 -8.03
CA VAL A 364 -12.16 -7.29 -7.90
C VAL A 364 -12.21 -6.52 -6.57
N LEU A 365 -13.40 -6.14 -6.10
CA LEU A 365 -13.51 -5.30 -4.89
C LEU A 365 -13.26 -6.04 -3.58
N ARG A 366 -13.62 -7.31 -3.54
CA ARG A 366 -13.76 -8.02 -2.26
C ARG A 366 -13.49 -9.50 -2.35
N LYS A 367 -14.07 -10.18 -3.35
CA LYS A 367 -14.02 -11.65 -3.40
C LYS A 367 -12.60 -12.17 -3.50
N THR A 368 -11.79 -11.59 -4.38
CA THR A 368 -10.39 -11.98 -4.56
C THR A 368 -9.61 -11.78 -3.27
N ALA A 369 -9.79 -10.64 -2.59
CA ALA A 369 -9.15 -10.38 -1.30
C ALA A 369 -9.58 -11.38 -0.21
N LEU A 370 -10.87 -11.72 -0.09
CA LEU A 370 -11.34 -12.73 0.86
C LEU A 370 -10.82 -14.16 0.55
N GLU A 371 -10.56 -14.48 -0.71
CA GLU A 371 -9.91 -15.73 -1.12
C GLU A 371 -8.38 -15.72 -0.83
N LEU A 372 -7.75 -14.54 -0.82
CA LEU A 372 -6.36 -14.35 -0.43
C LEU A 372 -6.16 -14.42 1.09
N PHE A 373 -7.10 -13.88 1.88
CA PHE A 373 -6.98 -13.70 3.33
C PHE A 373 -8.03 -14.49 4.14
N PRO A 374 -7.87 -15.82 4.34
CA PRO A 374 -8.82 -16.65 5.07
C PRO A 374 -9.05 -16.19 6.52
N ARG A 375 -8.02 -15.68 7.19
CA ARG A 375 -8.10 -15.14 8.56
C ARG A 375 -9.09 -13.98 8.62
N LEU A 376 -8.92 -12.99 7.74
CA LEU A 376 -9.82 -11.84 7.63
C LEU A 376 -11.24 -12.28 7.28
N LYS A 377 -11.39 -13.20 6.32
CA LYS A 377 -12.70 -13.75 5.94
C LYS A 377 -13.43 -14.33 7.14
N ALA A 378 -12.77 -15.19 7.92
CA ALA A 378 -13.35 -15.79 9.11
C ALA A 378 -13.75 -14.75 10.17
N GLN A 379 -12.94 -13.71 10.38
CA GLN A 379 -13.25 -12.63 11.31
C GLN A 379 -14.48 -11.82 10.88
N ILE A 380 -14.60 -11.49 9.60
CA ILE A 380 -15.76 -10.78 9.05
C ILE A 380 -17.02 -11.64 9.19
N GLU A 381 -16.96 -12.92 8.82
CA GLU A 381 -18.09 -13.85 8.95
C GLU A 381 -18.52 -13.99 10.41
N GLN A 382 -17.58 -14.10 11.35
CA GLN A 382 -17.88 -14.16 12.77
C GLN A 382 -18.55 -12.88 13.29
N ALA A 383 -18.08 -11.70 12.88
CA ALA A 383 -18.67 -10.43 13.27
C ALA A 383 -20.12 -10.30 12.77
N GLN A 384 -20.41 -10.73 11.54
CA GLN A 384 -21.76 -10.73 10.98
C GLN A 384 -22.72 -11.63 11.76
N VAL A 385 -22.25 -12.80 12.23
CA VAL A 385 -23.07 -13.69 13.07
C VAL A 385 -23.40 -13.05 14.42
N VAL A 386 -22.45 -12.34 15.03
CA VAL A 386 -22.66 -11.66 16.32
C VAL A 386 -23.64 -10.50 16.17
N GLU A 387 -23.51 -9.71 15.10
CA GLU A 387 -24.42 -8.60 14.79
C GLU A 387 -25.86 -9.08 14.57
N GLU A 388 -26.05 -10.14 13.77
CA GLU A 388 -27.38 -10.69 13.50
C GLU A 388 -28.04 -11.26 14.76
N LYS A 389 -27.28 -11.95 15.63
CA LYS A 389 -27.80 -12.40 16.93
C LYS A 389 -28.26 -11.23 17.79
N SER A 390 -27.45 -10.18 17.87
CA SER A 390 -27.77 -8.97 18.65
C SER A 390 -29.01 -8.27 18.09
N ARG A 391 -29.17 -8.25 16.76
CA ARG A 391 -30.36 -7.71 16.08
C ARG A 391 -31.62 -8.51 16.41
N ILE A 392 -31.56 -9.83 16.37
CA ILE A 392 -32.68 -10.72 16.72
C ILE A 392 -33.08 -10.54 18.20
N GLU A 393 -32.10 -10.48 19.11
CA GLU A 393 -32.35 -10.24 20.54
C GLU A 393 -33.04 -8.89 20.79
N ASN A 394 -32.60 -7.82 20.11
CA ASN A 394 -33.23 -6.50 20.20
C ASN A 394 -34.65 -6.48 19.60
N LEU A 395 -34.89 -7.23 18.53
CA LEU A 395 -36.24 -7.38 17.96
C LEU A 395 -37.16 -8.11 18.92
N ASN A 396 -36.70 -9.19 19.56
CA ASN A 396 -37.48 -9.95 20.55
C ASN A 396 -37.74 -9.15 21.84
N ALA A 397 -36.79 -8.31 22.26
CA ALA A 397 -36.97 -7.43 23.42
C ALA A 397 -37.94 -6.27 23.13
N SER A 398 -38.00 -5.79 21.89
CA SER A 398 -38.93 -4.72 21.45
C SER A 398 -40.31 -5.23 21.06
N SER A 399 -40.46 -6.52 20.73
CA SER A 399 -41.73 -7.17 20.44
C SER A 399 -42.43 -7.72 21.68
N GLY A 400 -42.08 -7.27 22.90
CA GLY A 400 -42.65 -7.75 24.15
C GLY A 400 -44.17 -7.97 24.08
N GLU A 401 -44.54 -9.23 23.89
CA GLU A 401 -45.87 -9.73 24.18
C GLU A 401 -46.12 -9.40 25.64
N SER A 402 -47.07 -8.51 25.90
CA SER A 402 -47.66 -8.39 27.21
C SER A 402 -48.30 -9.74 27.52
N ASP A 403 -47.66 -10.54 28.35
CA ASP A 403 -48.33 -11.58 29.14
C ASP A 403 -49.40 -10.88 29.99
N VAL A 404 -50.56 -10.65 29.38
CA VAL A 404 -51.79 -10.31 30.07
C VAL A 404 -52.21 -11.57 30.79
N ALA A 405 -51.72 -11.73 32.02
CA ALA A 405 -52.24 -12.68 32.97
C ALA A 405 -53.74 -12.41 33.13
N PHE A 406 -54.57 -13.22 32.48
CA PHE A 406 -56.00 -13.31 32.77
C PHE A 406 -56.16 -13.88 34.18
N THR A 407 -56.35 -13.00 35.16
CA THR A 407 -56.93 -13.34 36.44
C THR A 407 -58.41 -13.66 36.24
N ASN A 408 -58.75 -14.94 36.12
CA ASN A 408 -60.13 -15.38 36.24
C ASN A 408 -60.48 -15.49 37.74
N ALA A 409 -61.24 -14.51 38.22
CA ALA A 409 -62.13 -14.66 39.35
C ALA A 409 -63.53 -15.01 38.82
N VAL A 410 -64.02 -16.22 39.12
CA VAL A 410 -65.35 -16.57 39.68
C VAL A 410 -65.24 -18.01 40.20
#